data_AF-A0A4V2WDU6-F1
#
_entry.id   AF-A0A4V2WDU6-F1
#
_cell.length_a   1.000
_cell.length_b   1.000
_cell.length_c   1.000
_cell.angle_alpha   90.00
_cell.angle_beta   90.00
_cell.angle_gamma   90.00
#
_symmetry.space_group_name_H-M   'P 1'
#
loop_
_entity.id
_entity.type
_entity.pdbx_description
1 polymer ?
#
loop_
_entity_poly.entity_id
_entity_poly.type
_entity_poly.pdbx_seq_one_letter_code
_entity_poly.pdbx_strand_id
1 'polypeptide(L)'
;MREETGLEVKIKKLLYVCDKPDASPSLLHIPFLLERIEGKITLPSNEFDHNPIQDVQMVQIKELSHYGFSETFITLISGGFASAGSYQGLKQNIGL
;
A
#
# COMPACT_ATOMS: atom_id res chain seq x y z
N MET A 1 3.47 1.39 9.58
CA MET A 1 2.38 2.38 9.79
C MET A 1 2.69 3.39 10.87
N ARG A 2 2.88 3.00 12.13
CA ARG A 2 3.17 3.97 13.21
C ARG A 2 4.42 4.81 12.93
N GLU A 3 5.51 4.19 12.47
CA GLU A 3 6.75 4.91 12.16
C GLU A 3 6.53 5.98 11.09
N GLU A 4 5.88 5.62 9.98
CA GLU A 4 5.69 6.50 8.82
C GLU A 4 4.53 7.50 8.95
N THR A 5 3.52 7.21 9.79
CA THR A 5 2.26 7.99 9.83
C THR A 5 1.77 8.37 11.21
N GLY A 6 2.33 7.80 12.28
CA GLY A 6 1.84 7.95 13.66
C GLY A 6 0.58 7.17 14.01
N LEU A 7 -0.03 6.46 13.05
CA LEU A 7 -1.31 5.77 13.25
C LEU A 7 -1.13 4.34 13.74
N GLU A 8 -1.96 3.97 14.72
CA GLU A 8 -2.15 2.59 15.17
C GLU A 8 -3.27 1.95 14.34
N VAL A 9 -2.99 0.78 13.76
CA VAL A 9 -3.87 0.10 12.82
C VAL A 9 -3.97 -1.39 13.13
N LYS A 10 -5.07 -2.01 12.72
CA LYS A 10 -5.17 -3.47 12.60
C LYS A 10 -5.29 -3.90 11.15
N ILE A 11 -4.82 -5.10 10.86
CA ILE A 11 -5.08 -5.77 9.60
C ILE A 11 -6.57 -6.16 9.56
N LYS A 12 -7.28 -5.63 8.56
CA LYS A 12 -8.66 -6.01 8.27
C LYS A 12 -8.73 -7.18 7.29
N LYS A 13 -7.83 -7.18 6.30
CA LYS A 13 -7.80 -8.21 5.25
C LYS A 13 -6.43 -8.33 4.60
N LEU A 14 -6.02 -9.55 4.30
CA LEU A 14 -5.01 -9.81 3.27
C LEU A 14 -5.62 -9.43 1.92
N LEU A 15 -5.00 -8.50 1.18
CA LEU A 15 -5.48 -8.16 -0.16
C LEU A 15 -4.94 -9.16 -1.16
N TYR A 16 -3.63 -9.21 -1.35
CA TYR A 16 -3.02 -10.11 -2.32
C TYR A 16 -1.68 -10.62 -1.83
N VAL A 17 -1.23 -11.71 -2.44
CA VAL A 17 0.17 -12.13 -2.40
C VAL A 17 0.68 -12.07 -3.83
N CYS A 18 1.70 -11.24 -4.06
CA CYS A 18 2.35 -11.11 -5.35
C CYS A 18 3.84 -11.41 -5.19
N ASP A 19 4.46 -11.99 -6.21
CA ASP A 19 5.90 -12.25 -6.22
C ASP A 19 6.59 -11.51 -7.38
N LYS A 20 7.90 -11.38 -7.25
CA LYS A 20 8.81 -10.97 -8.32
C LYS A 20 10.07 -11.82 -8.18
N PRO A 21 10.07 -13.06 -8.69
CA PRO A 21 11.15 -14.02 -8.46
C PRO A 21 12.46 -13.55 -9.09
N ASP A 22 12.37 -12.84 -10.21
CA ASP A 22 13.50 -12.30 -10.97
C ASP A 22 14.15 -11.04 -10.33
N ALA A 23 13.60 -10.53 -9.22
CA ALA A 23 14.28 -9.49 -8.45
C ALA A 23 15.53 -10.06 -7.77
N SER A 24 16.49 -9.20 -7.43
CA SER A 24 17.68 -9.58 -6.67
C SER A 24 17.77 -8.73 -5.38
N PRO A 25 17.47 -9.31 -4.20
CA PRO A 25 16.96 -10.66 -3.97
C PRO A 25 15.51 -10.84 -4.50
N SER A 26 15.07 -12.09 -4.64
CA SER A 26 13.67 -12.39 -4.98
C SER A 26 12.73 -11.73 -3.99
N LEU A 27 11.63 -11.16 -4.50
CA LEU A 27 10.75 -10.30 -3.72
C LEU A 27 9.35 -10.91 -3.59
N LEU A 28 8.79 -10.82 -2.38
CA LEU A 28 7.38 -11.10 -2.10
C LEU A 28 6.70 -9.80 -1.63
N HIS A 29 5.59 -9.45 -2.25
CA HIS A 29 4.83 -8.24 -1.97
C HIS A 29 3.42 -8.59 -1.46
N ILE A 30 3.10 -8.12 -0.25
CA ILE A 30 1.87 -8.50 0.47
C ILE A 30 1.11 -7.24 0.89
N PRO A 31 0.21 -6.71 0.05
CA PRO A 31 -0.67 -5.60 0.46
C PRO A 31 -1.75 -6.06 1.45
N PHE A 32 -2.02 -5.22 2.45
CA PHE A 32 -3.09 -5.41 3.43
C PHE A 32 -4.09 -4.25 3.39
N LEU A 33 -5.35 -4.56 3.64
CA LEU A 33 -6.36 -3.57 3.98
C LEU A 33 -6.27 -3.33 5.49
N LEU A 34 -6.13 -2.06 5.86
CA LEU A 34 -5.93 -1.64 7.24
C LEU A 34 -7.17 -0.90 7.76
N GLU A 35 -7.40 -1.00 9.06
CA GLU A 35 -8.41 -0.22 9.78
C GLU A 35 -7.73 0.53 10.93
N ARG A 36 -7.93 1.85 10.99
CA ARG A 36 -7.39 2.69 12.07
C ARG A 36 -8.04 2.32 13.39
N ILE A 37 -7.21 2.08 14.41
CA ILE A 37 -7.65 1.94 15.79
C ILE A 37 -7.61 3.31 16.46
N GLU A 38 -6.42 3.93 16.48
CA GLU A 38 -6.16 5.21 17.13
C GLU A 38 -4.94 5.91 16.54
N GLY A 39 -4.40 6.91 17.25
CA GLY A 39 -3.27 7.71 16.83
C GLY A 39 -3.66 8.99 16.09
N LYS A 40 -2.68 9.86 15.91
CA LYS A 40 -2.79 11.09 15.14
C LYS A 40 -1.74 11.05 14.04
N ILE A 41 -2.05 11.71 12.93
CA ILE A 41 -1.07 11.87 11.86
C ILE A 41 0.12 12.65 12.41
N THR A 42 1.30 12.04 12.32
CA THR A 42 2.57 12.65 12.68
C THR A 42 3.63 12.24 11.68
N LEU A 43 4.59 13.13 11.44
CA LEU A 43 5.73 12.82 10.59
C LEU A 43 6.75 11.94 11.36
N PRO A 44 7.44 11.00 10.68
CA PRO A 44 8.58 10.31 11.25
C PRO A 44 9.70 11.29 11.61
N SER A 45 10.61 10.86 12.50
CA SER A 45 11.83 11.62 12.79
C SER A 45 12.77 11.72 11.59
N ASN A 46 12.65 10.80 10.61
CA ASN A 46 13.48 10.70 9.42
C ASN A 46 14.99 10.52 9.69
N GLU A 47 15.37 10.16 10.92
CA GLU A 47 16.78 10.14 11.38
C GLU A 47 17.69 9.22 10.55
N PHE A 48 17.14 8.12 10.03
CA PHE A 48 17.88 7.11 9.26
C PHE A 48 17.34 6.92 7.83
N ASP A 49 16.51 7.85 7.35
CA ASP A 49 15.83 7.69 6.08
C ASP A 49 16.52 8.48 4.97
N HIS A 50 16.96 7.77 3.92
CA HIS A 50 17.52 8.39 2.72
C HIS A 50 16.43 9.01 1.84
N ASN A 51 15.16 8.62 2.02
CA ASN A 51 14.01 9.15 1.32
C ASN A 51 12.93 9.58 2.33
N PRO A 52 13.15 10.71 3.03
CA PRO A 52 12.34 11.11 4.17
C PRO A 52 10.88 11.37 3.80
N ILE A 53 9.96 10.90 4.64
CA ILE A 53 8.54 11.20 4.51
C ILE A 53 8.30 12.62 5.01
N GLN A 54 7.88 13.48 4.10
CA GLN A 54 7.66 14.91 4.35
C GLN A 54 6.23 15.25 4.75
N ASP A 55 5.27 14.41 4.35
CA ASP A 55 3.85 14.64 4.61
C ASP A 55 3.04 13.34 4.59
N VAL A 56 1.85 13.37 5.18
CA VAL A 56 0.86 12.30 5.15
C VAL A 56 -0.46 12.88 4.68
N GLN A 57 -0.92 12.42 3.52
CA GLN A 57 -2.13 12.95 2.88
C GLN A 57 -3.17 11.85 2.64
N MET A 58 -4.44 12.19 2.88
CA MET A 58 -5.58 11.39 2.43
C MET A 58 -5.97 11.84 1.01
N VAL A 59 -5.63 11.01 0.01
CA VAL A 59 -5.93 11.29 -1.41
C VAL A 59 -7.23 10.60 -1.81
N GLN A 60 -8.07 11.27 -2.61
CA GLN A 60 -9.27 10.64 -3.16
C GLN A 60 -8.87 9.55 -4.17
N ILE A 61 -9.52 8.38 -4.12
CA ILE A 61 -9.19 7.24 -5.01
C ILE A 61 -9.17 7.64 -6.49
N LYS A 62 -10.12 8.48 -6.91
CA LYS A 62 -10.24 8.98 -8.30
C LYS A 62 -9.06 9.87 -8.75
N GLU A 63 -8.26 10.37 -7.81
CA GLU A 63 -7.13 11.26 -8.08
C GLU A 63 -5.79 10.52 -8.12
N LEU A 64 -5.78 9.21 -7.82
CA LEU A 64 -4.55 8.42 -7.75
C LEU A 64 -3.77 8.37 -9.07
N SER A 65 -4.44 8.52 -10.21
CA SER A 65 -3.79 8.59 -11.52
C SER A 65 -2.80 9.77 -11.62
N HIS A 66 -3.08 10.89 -10.94
CA HIS A 66 -2.16 12.04 -10.86
C HIS A 66 -0.87 11.72 -10.08
N TYR A 67 -0.87 10.64 -9.28
CA TYR A 67 0.27 10.16 -8.50
C TYR A 67 0.95 8.94 -9.15
N GLY A 68 0.62 8.62 -10.40
CA GLY A 68 1.26 7.55 -11.16
C GLY A 68 0.71 6.14 -10.90
N PHE A 69 -0.40 6.01 -10.19
CA PHE A 69 -1.07 4.71 -10.06
C PHE A 69 -1.80 4.33 -11.36
N SER A 70 -1.73 3.05 -11.72
CA SER A 70 -2.38 2.54 -12.92
C SER A 70 -3.91 2.50 -12.78
N GLU A 71 -4.62 2.66 -13.90
CA GLU A 71 -6.08 2.49 -13.95
C GLU A 71 -6.53 1.10 -13.49
N THR A 72 -5.69 0.07 -13.74
CA THR A 72 -5.90 -1.29 -13.23
C THR A 72 -6.00 -1.30 -11.71
N PHE A 73 -5.07 -0.64 -11.02
CA PHE A 73 -5.06 -0.57 -9.57
C PHE A 73 -6.21 0.29 -9.02
N ILE A 74 -6.52 1.41 -9.67
CA ILE A 74 -7.63 2.29 -9.28
C ILE A 74 -8.97 1.56 -9.38
N THR A 75 -9.17 0.80 -10.47
CA THR A 75 -10.35 -0.05 -10.65
C THR A 75 -10.43 -1.13 -9.57
N LEU A 76 -9.29 -1.74 -9.22
CA LEU A 76 -9.21 -2.77 -8.18
C LEU A 76 -9.64 -2.24 -6.80
N ILE A 77 -9.16 -1.06 -6.42
CA ILE A 77 -9.54 -0.39 -5.17
C ILE A 77 -11.02 -0.05 -5.18
N SER A 78 -11.50 0.56 -6.28
CA SER A 78 -12.90 0.98 -6.43
C SER A 78 -13.87 -0.21 -6.40
N GLY A 79 -13.44 -1.38 -6.87
CA GLY A 79 -14.16 -2.65 -6.78
C GLY A 79 -14.08 -3.33 -5.40
N GLY A 80 -13.47 -2.69 -4.40
CA GLY A 80 -13.40 -3.21 -3.02
C GLY A 80 -12.57 -4.48 -2.86
N PHE A 81 -11.62 -4.74 -3.77
CA PHE A 81 -10.75 -5.92 -3.77
C PHE A 81 -11.53 -7.25 -3.78
N ALA A 82 -12.37 -7.45 -4.80
CA ALA A 82 -13.25 -8.63 -4.92
C ALA A 82 -12.52 -9.97 -4.76
N SER A 83 -11.29 -10.08 -5.27
CA SER A 83 -10.43 -11.26 -5.19
C SER A 83 -9.47 -11.26 -3.99
N ALA A 84 -9.75 -10.48 -2.94
CA ALA A 84 -8.87 -10.38 -1.78
C ALA A 84 -8.59 -11.74 -1.13
N GLY A 85 -7.35 -11.93 -0.68
CA GLY A 85 -6.83 -13.17 -0.08
C GLY A 85 -6.23 -14.15 -1.08
N SER A 86 -6.13 -13.77 -2.36
CA SER A 86 -5.60 -14.62 -3.42
C SER A 86 -4.15 -14.31 -3.78
N TYR A 87 -3.47 -15.29 -4.36
CA TYR A 87 -2.21 -15.12 -5.05
C TYR A 87 -2.46 -14.55 -6.47
N GLN A 88 -1.67 -13.55 -6.87
CA GLN A 88 -1.83 -12.86 -8.15
C GLN A 88 -0.62 -13.03 -9.08
N GLY A 89 0.41 -13.78 -8.67
CA GLY A 89 1.66 -13.86 -9.43
C GLY A 89 2.41 -12.53 -9.41
N LEU A 90 2.87 -12.10 -10.58
CA LEU A 90 3.65 -10.89 -10.73
C LEU A 90 2.91 -9.66 -10.18
N LYS A 91 3.62 -8.80 -9.44
CA LYS A 91 3.10 -7.54 -8.88
C LYS A 91 2.33 -6.67 -9.89
N GLN A 92 2.77 -6.66 -11.15
CA GLN A 92 2.12 -5.92 -12.24
C GLN A 92 0.68 -6.36 -12.53
N ASN A 93 0.29 -7.59 -12.15
CA ASN A 93 -1.06 -8.11 -12.38
C ASN A 93 -2.11 -7.38 -11.53
N ILE A 94 -1.71 -6.76 -10.42
CA ILE A 94 -2.55 -5.86 -9.64
C ILE A 94 -2.34 -4.38 -10.00
N GLY A 95 -1.58 -4.09 -11.06
CA GLY A 95 -1.31 -2.74 -11.53
C GLY A 95 -0.24 -1.97 -10.75
N LEU A 96 0.67 -2.68 -10.06
CA LEU A 96 1.76 -2.13 -9.23
C LEU A 96 3.16 -2.62 -9.61
#